data_AF-A0A6L8LKV9-F1
#
_entry.id   AF-A0A6L8LKV9-F1
#
_cell.length_a   1.000
_cell.length_b   1.000
_cell.length_c   1.000
_cell.angle_alpha   90.00
_cell.angle_beta   90.00
_cell.angle_gamma   90.00
#
_symmetry.space_group_name_H-M   'P 1'
#
loop_
_entity.id
_entity.type
_entity.pdbx_description
1 polymer ?
#
loop_
_entity_poly.entity_id
_entity_poly.type
_entity_poly.pdbx_seq_one_letter_code
_entity_poly.pdbx_strand_id
1 'polypeptide(L)'
;MTEEHPLGPVCGHDDLAHLPPKEWARMRRLRDWLAAPSWKPAQAIAVLCGYDPEVGRNSCAADMSFLPGADDFYGVPFGAREPEDLKELDAGLEAQHGFIGELRLITMKPMKAIAKAVAAGVPIPWLEVARADPECLKYLPPEALDDSEDAPRVTRTAPEVASLGGQAKRDKDLQRAKWLPVVEKRLAEGRKRSEILAELEMEDDAPPQSTFYGWCAQIKSRKGSN
;
A
#
# COMPACT_ATOMS: atom_id res chain seq x y z
N MET A 1 -16.78 -26.95 -0.66
CA MET A 1 -15.57 -26.40 -0.04
C MET A 1 -15.31 -25.06 -0.70
N THR A 2 -15.74 -23.98 -0.06
CA THR A 2 -15.56 -22.61 -0.55
C THR A 2 -14.22 -22.13 -0.01
N GLU A 3 -13.23 -21.97 -0.90
CA GLU A 3 -11.97 -21.34 -0.55
C GLU A 3 -12.25 -19.88 -0.17
N GLU A 4 -11.99 -19.53 1.10
CA GLU A 4 -12.08 -18.15 1.55
C GLU A 4 -10.96 -17.35 0.89
N HIS A 5 -11.35 -16.37 0.07
CA HIS A 5 -10.45 -15.45 -0.59
C HIS A 5 -9.63 -14.68 0.46
N PRO A 6 -8.31 -14.51 0.31
CA PRO A 6 -7.44 -13.91 1.34
C PRO A 6 -7.70 -12.43 1.65
N LEU A 7 -8.69 -11.79 1.00
CA LEU A 7 -8.99 -10.37 1.10
C LEU A 7 -10.20 -10.03 1.98
N GLY A 8 -10.77 -11.00 2.71
CA GLY A 8 -11.87 -10.73 3.66
C GLY A 8 -13.19 -10.28 2.99
N PRO A 9 -14.22 -9.92 3.79
CA PRO A 9 -15.54 -9.60 3.27
C PRO A 9 -15.54 -8.30 2.48
N VAL A 10 -16.07 -8.41 1.26
CA VAL A 10 -16.15 -7.40 0.22
C VAL A 10 -17.14 -6.30 0.62
N CYS A 11 -16.67 -5.06 0.82
CA CYS A 11 -17.57 -3.91 0.90
C CYS A 11 -18.28 -3.70 -0.45
N GLY A 12 -19.61 -3.58 -0.41
CA GLY A 12 -20.42 -3.25 -1.57
C GLY A 12 -20.13 -1.82 -2.02
N HIS A 13 -19.47 -1.67 -3.16
CA HIS A 13 -19.14 -0.40 -3.78
C HIS A 13 -20.16 -0.10 -4.90
N ASP A 14 -21.31 0.46 -4.51
CA ASP A 14 -22.41 0.90 -5.41
C ASP A 14 -22.04 2.15 -6.25
N ASP A 15 -20.95 2.82 -5.91
CA ASP A 15 -20.50 4.07 -6.53
C ASP A 15 -19.94 3.90 -7.95
N LEU A 16 -19.48 2.70 -8.30
CA LEU A 16 -18.89 2.39 -9.61
C LEU A 16 -19.87 1.76 -10.61
N ALA A 17 -21.14 1.57 -10.24
CA ALA A 17 -22.13 0.87 -11.07
C ALA A 17 -22.44 1.59 -12.41
N HIS A 18 -22.03 2.85 -12.55
CA HIS A 18 -22.15 3.64 -13.77
C HIS A 18 -21.05 3.33 -14.81
N LEU A 19 -19.97 2.66 -14.41
CA LEU A 19 -18.88 2.28 -15.31
C LEU A 19 -19.22 0.99 -16.08
N PRO A 20 -18.65 0.80 -17.27
CA PRO A 20 -18.70 -0.49 -17.95
C PRO A 20 -18.16 -1.60 -17.03
N PRO A 21 -18.74 -2.83 -17.03
CA PRO A 21 -18.36 -3.89 -16.09
C PRO A 21 -16.87 -4.22 -16.05
N LYS A 22 -16.18 -4.08 -17.18
CA LYS A 22 -14.73 -4.27 -17.29
C LYS A 22 -13.94 -3.19 -16.54
N GLU A 23 -14.31 -1.92 -16.71
CA GLU A 23 -13.64 -0.81 -16.04
C GLU A 23 -13.96 -0.78 -14.54
N TRP A 24 -15.19 -1.16 -14.19
CA TRP A 24 -15.57 -1.41 -12.81
C TRP A 24 -14.66 -2.44 -12.13
N ALA A 25 -14.39 -3.57 -12.79
CA ALA A 25 -13.50 -4.60 -12.27
C ALA A 25 -12.07 -4.06 -12.08
N ARG A 26 -11.53 -3.33 -13.07
CA ARG A 26 -10.17 -2.75 -12.98
C ARG A 26 -10.05 -1.74 -11.84
N MET A 27 -11.04 -0.84 -11.71
CA MET A 27 -11.09 0.13 -10.61
C MET A 27 -11.16 -0.55 -9.24
N ARG A 28 -11.97 -1.61 -9.12
CA ARG A 28 -12.04 -2.41 -7.89
C ARG A 28 -10.68 -3.02 -7.55
N ARG A 29 -10.01 -3.62 -8.52
CA ARG A 29 -8.68 -4.23 -8.33
C ARG A 29 -7.64 -3.19 -7.92
N LEU A 30 -7.67 -2.01 -8.52
CA LEU A 30 -6.81 -0.90 -8.09
C LEU A 30 -7.06 -0.53 -6.62
N ARG A 31 -8.32 -0.34 -6.22
CA ARG A 31 -8.69 -0.07 -4.82
C ARG A 31 -8.19 -1.15 -3.87
N ASP A 32 -8.36 -2.42 -4.22
CA ASP A 32 -7.89 -3.57 -3.42
C ASP A 32 -6.36 -3.53 -3.23
N TRP A 33 -5.61 -3.26 -4.31
CA TRP A 33 -4.15 -3.17 -4.24
C TRP A 33 -3.66 -1.98 -3.42
N LEU A 34 -4.32 -0.82 -3.53
CA LEU A 34 -4.00 0.35 -2.73
C LEU A 34 -4.32 0.16 -1.24
N ALA A 35 -5.41 -0.56 -0.94
CA ALA A 35 -5.82 -0.88 0.43
C ALA A 35 -4.99 -1.99 1.08
N ALA A 36 -4.22 -2.76 0.30
CA ALA A 36 -3.42 -3.87 0.81
C ALA A 36 -2.46 -3.43 1.95
N PRO A 37 -2.30 -4.23 3.01
CA PRO A 37 -1.40 -3.86 4.12
C PRO A 37 0.08 -3.90 3.72
N SER A 38 0.43 -4.71 2.72
CA SER A 38 1.77 -4.90 2.19
C SER A 38 1.73 -5.41 0.75
N TRP A 39 2.79 -5.15 -0.01
CA TRP A 39 3.03 -5.77 -1.31
C TRP A 39 4.26 -6.67 -1.24
N LYS A 40 4.20 -7.80 -1.93
CA LYS A 40 5.41 -8.56 -2.28
C LYS A 40 6.23 -7.76 -3.31
N PRO A 41 7.55 -7.97 -3.41
CA PRO A 41 8.40 -7.20 -4.33
C PRO A 41 7.91 -7.23 -5.79
N ALA A 42 7.56 -8.41 -6.30
CA ALA A 42 7.02 -8.55 -7.65
C ALA A 42 5.65 -7.87 -7.84
N GLN A 43 4.82 -7.84 -6.78
CA GLN A 43 3.54 -7.14 -6.81
C GLN A 43 3.73 -5.63 -6.84
N ALA A 44 4.68 -5.10 -6.07
CA ALA A 44 4.96 -3.66 -6.06
C ALA A 44 5.37 -3.17 -7.45
N ILE A 45 6.27 -3.89 -8.13
CA ILE A 45 6.68 -3.56 -9.49
C ILE A 45 5.48 -3.65 -10.44
N ALA A 46 4.74 -4.77 -10.43
CA ALA A 46 3.58 -4.97 -11.29
C ALA A 46 2.52 -3.87 -11.10
N VAL A 47 2.12 -3.59 -9.86
CA VAL A 47 1.12 -2.56 -9.55
C VAL A 47 1.63 -1.19 -10.00
N LEU A 48 2.87 -0.80 -9.71
CA LEU A 48 3.40 0.51 -10.13
C LEU A 48 3.55 0.64 -11.65
N CYS A 49 3.75 -0.47 -12.36
CA CYS A 49 3.71 -0.49 -13.82
C CYS A 49 2.28 -0.57 -14.39
N GLY A 50 1.26 -0.66 -13.54
CA GLY A 50 -0.14 -0.69 -13.96
C GLY A 50 -0.70 -2.06 -14.33
N TYR A 51 -0.16 -3.14 -13.77
CA TYR A 51 -0.66 -4.51 -13.97
C TYR A 51 -1.29 -5.05 -12.70
N ASP A 52 -2.30 -5.90 -12.89
CA ASP A 52 -2.83 -6.73 -11.82
C ASP A 52 -1.92 -7.96 -11.58
N PRO A 53 -1.23 -8.04 -10.44
CA PRO A 53 -0.34 -9.16 -10.10
C PRO A 53 -1.02 -10.54 -10.01
N GLU A 54 -2.33 -10.62 -9.78
CA GLU A 54 -3.03 -11.92 -9.61
C GLU A 54 -3.52 -12.54 -10.93
N VAL A 55 -3.64 -11.75 -11.99
CA VAL A 55 -3.97 -12.30 -13.32
C VAL A 55 -2.72 -12.81 -14.02
N GLY A 56 -1.54 -12.36 -13.57
CA GLY A 56 -0.25 -12.98 -13.81
C GLY A 56 0.42 -12.58 -15.12
N ARG A 57 1.76 -12.60 -15.11
CA ARG A 57 2.65 -12.54 -16.29
C ARG A 57 2.82 -13.91 -16.99
N ASN A 58 2.29 -14.99 -16.40
CA ASN A 58 2.59 -16.37 -16.80
C ASN A 58 1.60 -16.96 -17.83
N SER A 59 0.63 -16.18 -18.28
CA SER A 59 -0.18 -16.46 -19.46
C SER A 59 0.58 -15.93 -20.67
N CYS A 60 1.31 -16.80 -21.38
CA CYS A 60 2.02 -16.51 -22.64
C CYS A 60 1.45 -15.29 -23.39
N ALA A 61 2.08 -14.13 -23.23
CA ALA A 61 1.93 -12.89 -24.01
C ALA A 61 0.50 -12.34 -24.30
N ALA A 62 -0.59 -12.88 -23.75
CA ALA A 62 -1.95 -12.57 -24.24
C ALA A 62 -2.99 -12.24 -23.16
N ASP A 63 -2.68 -12.39 -21.87
CA ASP A 63 -3.64 -12.18 -20.78
C ASP A 63 -3.09 -11.24 -19.70
N MET A 64 -2.53 -10.10 -20.14
CA MET A 64 -2.12 -9.04 -19.22
C MET A 64 -3.34 -8.22 -18.81
N SER A 65 -3.81 -8.42 -17.57
CA SER A 65 -4.84 -7.54 -17.02
C SER A 65 -4.22 -6.25 -16.50
N PHE A 66 -4.44 -5.18 -17.25
CA PHE A 66 -4.08 -3.83 -16.85
C PHE A 66 -4.99 -3.28 -15.75
N LEU A 67 -4.39 -2.55 -14.82
CA LEU A 67 -5.07 -1.59 -13.96
C LEU A 67 -5.55 -0.38 -14.80
N PRO A 68 -6.53 0.40 -14.32
CA PRO A 68 -7.11 1.54 -15.06
C PRO A 68 -6.03 2.51 -15.58
N GLY A 69 -6.23 3.07 -16.77
CA GLY A 69 -5.31 4.07 -17.37
C GLY A 69 -4.01 3.51 -17.96
N ALA A 70 -3.67 2.23 -17.74
CA ALA A 70 -2.46 1.65 -18.34
C ALA A 70 -2.54 1.45 -19.86
N ASP A 71 -3.74 1.23 -20.42
CA ASP A 71 -3.92 1.11 -21.88
C ASP A 71 -3.48 2.40 -22.60
N ASP A 72 -3.99 3.54 -22.11
CA ASP A 72 -3.68 4.85 -22.66
C ASP A 72 -2.20 5.21 -22.45
N PHE A 73 -1.64 4.82 -21.31
CA PHE A 73 -0.24 5.07 -20.96
C PHE A 73 0.74 4.36 -21.89
N TYR A 74 0.53 3.07 -22.16
CA TYR A 74 1.40 2.30 -23.04
C TYR A 74 1.00 2.43 -24.51
N GLY A 75 -0.14 3.04 -24.82
CA GLY A 75 -0.67 3.15 -26.18
C GLY A 75 -1.15 1.82 -26.76
N VAL A 76 -1.30 0.78 -25.93
CA VAL A 76 -1.68 -0.57 -26.35
C VAL A 76 -3.01 -0.94 -25.70
N PRO A 77 -4.06 -1.20 -26.50
CA PRO A 77 -5.37 -1.52 -25.97
C PRO A 77 -5.36 -2.87 -25.25
N PHE A 78 -6.11 -2.94 -24.15
CA PHE A 78 -6.39 -4.17 -23.41
C PHE A 78 -6.83 -5.31 -24.33
N GLY A 79 -6.03 -6.38 -24.39
CA GLY A 79 -6.29 -7.56 -25.21
C GLY A 79 -5.74 -7.49 -26.63
N ALA A 80 -4.77 -6.60 -26.89
CA ALA A 80 -3.94 -6.66 -28.09
C ALA A 80 -3.38 -8.08 -28.30
N ARG A 81 -3.47 -8.56 -29.55
CA ARG A 81 -3.00 -9.89 -29.95
C ARG A 81 -2.00 -9.83 -31.11
N GLU A 82 -1.80 -8.66 -31.68
CA GLU A 82 -0.89 -8.48 -32.79
C GLU A 82 0.57 -8.50 -32.28
N PRO A 83 1.48 -9.21 -32.95
CA PRO A 83 2.87 -9.36 -32.50
C PRO A 83 3.64 -8.05 -32.32
N GLU A 84 3.31 -7.02 -33.11
CA GLU A 84 3.95 -5.71 -33.06
C GLU A 84 3.55 -4.93 -31.80
N ASP A 85 2.26 -4.88 -31.49
CA ASP A 85 1.74 -4.24 -30.28
C ASP A 85 2.33 -4.86 -29.01
N LEU A 86 2.50 -6.19 -29.01
CA LEU A 86 3.09 -6.93 -27.90
C LEU A 86 4.58 -6.61 -27.73
N LYS A 87 5.32 -6.38 -28.81
CA LYS A 87 6.74 -6.00 -28.74
C LYS A 87 6.94 -4.60 -28.18
N GLU A 88 6.12 -3.64 -28.62
CA GLU A 88 6.17 -2.27 -28.10
C GLU A 88 5.80 -2.23 -26.62
N LEU A 89 4.77 -3.00 -26.25
CA LEU A 89 4.39 -3.18 -24.85
C LEU A 89 5.50 -3.79 -24.00
N ASP A 90 6.11 -4.89 -24.45
CA ASP A 90 7.23 -5.54 -23.76
C ASP A 90 8.43 -4.60 -23.58
N ALA A 91 8.74 -3.79 -24.60
CA ALA A 91 9.82 -2.81 -24.52
C ALA A 91 9.53 -1.70 -23.50
N GLY A 92 8.33 -1.13 -23.51
CA GLY A 92 7.90 -0.12 -22.52
C GLY A 92 7.90 -0.69 -21.10
N LEU A 93 7.44 -1.94 -20.96
CA LEU A 93 7.43 -2.70 -19.73
C LEU A 93 8.81 -2.90 -19.12
N GLU A 94 9.75 -3.40 -19.91
CA GLU A 94 11.11 -3.66 -19.43
C GLU A 94 11.81 -2.37 -19.01
N ALA A 95 11.58 -1.26 -19.74
CA ALA A 95 12.11 0.05 -19.35
C ALA A 95 11.55 0.50 -17.99
N GLN A 96 10.24 0.38 -17.78
CA GLN A 96 9.57 0.79 -16.53
C GLN A 96 9.94 -0.13 -15.36
N HIS A 97 10.04 -1.44 -15.61
CA HIS A 97 10.52 -2.43 -14.65
C HIS A 97 11.95 -2.14 -14.20
N GLY A 98 12.85 -1.80 -15.12
CA GLY A 98 14.22 -1.42 -14.80
C GLY A 98 14.26 -0.22 -13.85
N PHE A 99 13.54 0.85 -14.22
CA PHE A 99 13.50 2.07 -13.43
C PHE A 99 12.91 1.87 -12.02
N ILE A 100 11.82 1.10 -11.89
CA ILE A 100 11.21 0.81 -10.58
C ILE A 100 12.06 -0.18 -9.77
N GLY A 101 12.72 -1.13 -10.42
CA GLY A 101 13.63 -2.09 -9.79
C GLY A 101 14.78 -1.39 -9.05
N GLU A 102 15.32 -0.31 -9.63
CA GLU A 102 16.37 0.50 -9.02
C GLU A 102 15.95 1.20 -7.73
N LEU A 103 14.65 1.47 -7.56
CA LEU A 103 14.12 2.13 -6.36
C LEU A 103 14.12 1.22 -5.12
N ARG A 104 14.40 -0.08 -5.26
CA ARG A 104 14.50 -1.04 -4.15
C ARG A 104 13.30 -0.94 -3.18
N LEU A 105 12.09 -0.94 -3.73
CA LEU A 105 10.84 -0.79 -2.97
C LEU A 105 10.47 -2.02 -2.11
N ILE A 106 11.38 -3.00 -2.05
CA ILE A 106 11.24 -4.27 -1.34
C ILE A 106 10.89 -3.99 0.12
N THR A 107 9.85 -4.66 0.63
CA THR A 107 9.35 -4.55 2.01
C THR A 107 8.70 -3.22 2.40
N MET A 108 8.56 -2.26 1.48
CA MET A 108 7.85 -1.03 1.75
C MET A 108 6.33 -1.26 1.74
N LYS A 109 5.63 -0.55 2.62
CA LYS A 109 4.16 -0.48 2.56
C LYS A 109 3.73 0.23 1.28
N PRO A 110 2.56 -0.10 0.70
CA PRO A 110 2.06 0.49 -0.55
C PRO A 110 2.19 2.00 -0.63
N MET A 111 1.63 2.71 0.36
CA MET A 111 1.69 4.17 0.44
C MET A 111 3.13 4.73 0.42
N LYS A 112 4.09 4.05 1.08
CA LYS A 112 5.51 4.47 1.06
C LYS A 112 6.19 4.15 -0.27
N ALA A 113 5.83 3.05 -0.90
CA ALA A 113 6.36 2.66 -2.21
C ALA A 113 5.90 3.66 -3.28
N ILE A 114 4.61 4.03 -3.27
CA ILE A 114 4.03 5.04 -4.16
C ILE A 114 4.73 6.39 -3.93
N ALA A 115 4.87 6.84 -2.68
CA ALA A 115 5.52 8.11 -2.37
C ALA A 115 6.95 8.18 -2.92
N LYS A 116 7.71 7.10 -2.74
CA LYS A 116 9.08 7.01 -3.26
C LYS A 116 9.14 6.97 -4.79
N ALA A 117 8.21 6.28 -5.44
CA ALA A 117 8.12 6.24 -6.90
C ALA A 117 7.79 7.62 -7.47
N VAL A 118 6.81 8.31 -6.90
CA VAL A 118 6.43 9.68 -7.30
C VAL A 118 7.58 10.66 -7.08
N ALA A 119 8.24 10.62 -5.91
CA ALA A 119 9.40 11.47 -5.63
C ALA A 119 10.59 11.22 -6.57
N ALA A 120 10.71 10.01 -7.12
CA ALA A 120 11.70 9.65 -8.12
C ALA A 120 11.28 10.00 -9.57
N GLY A 121 10.10 10.60 -9.76
CA GLY A 121 9.58 10.94 -11.07
C GLY A 121 9.12 9.74 -11.89
N VAL A 122 8.83 8.60 -11.25
CA VAL A 122 8.29 7.43 -11.96
C VAL A 122 6.88 7.77 -12.46
N PRO A 123 6.62 7.65 -13.77
CA PRO A 123 5.27 7.73 -14.27
C PRO A 123 4.49 6.47 -13.85
N ILE A 124 3.39 6.66 -13.12
CA ILE A 124 2.53 5.56 -12.65
C ILE A 124 1.23 5.60 -13.47
N PRO A 125 0.91 4.58 -14.27
CA PRO A 125 -0.14 4.68 -15.28
C PRO A 125 -1.55 4.97 -14.74
N TRP A 126 -1.90 4.41 -13.60
CA TRP A 126 -3.21 4.59 -12.97
C TRP A 126 -3.31 5.81 -12.06
N LEU A 127 -2.23 6.59 -11.89
CA LEU A 127 -2.19 7.63 -10.86
C LEU A 127 -3.21 8.75 -11.09
N GLU A 128 -3.39 9.18 -12.33
CA GLU A 128 -4.40 10.19 -12.67
C GLU A 128 -5.83 9.69 -12.39
N VAL A 129 -6.11 8.43 -12.76
CA VAL A 129 -7.40 7.78 -12.48
C VAL A 129 -7.63 7.66 -10.96
N ALA A 130 -6.60 7.28 -10.20
CA ALA A 130 -6.68 7.19 -8.75
C ALA A 130 -6.90 8.54 -8.06
N ARG A 131 -6.41 9.64 -8.64
CA ARG A 131 -6.64 11.01 -8.13
C ARG A 131 -8.07 11.49 -8.35
N ALA A 132 -8.74 10.99 -9.39
CA ALA A 132 -10.15 11.32 -9.66
C ALA A 132 -11.12 10.50 -8.79
N ASP A 133 -10.65 9.40 -8.17
CA ASP A 133 -11.49 8.48 -7.40
C ASP A 133 -11.42 8.73 -5.88
N PRO A 134 -12.54 9.11 -5.21
CA PRO A 134 -12.57 9.40 -3.78
C PRO A 134 -12.10 8.25 -2.87
N GLU A 135 -12.33 6.99 -3.27
CA GLU A 135 -11.91 5.83 -2.50
C GLU A 135 -10.41 5.58 -2.63
N CYS A 136 -9.84 5.67 -3.83
CA CYS A 136 -8.39 5.59 -4.05
C CYS A 136 -7.62 6.67 -3.28
N LEU A 137 -8.13 7.90 -3.25
CA LEU A 137 -7.48 9.04 -2.58
C LEU A 137 -7.16 8.79 -1.10
N LYS A 138 -7.91 7.93 -0.41
CA LYS A 138 -7.66 7.56 1.00
C LYS A 138 -6.32 6.83 1.20
N TYR A 139 -5.84 6.16 0.15
CA TYR A 139 -4.65 5.32 0.18
C TYR A 139 -3.44 5.97 -0.51
N LEU A 140 -3.65 7.10 -1.19
CA LEU A 140 -2.57 7.84 -1.83
C LEU A 140 -1.74 8.63 -0.80
N PRO A 141 -0.40 8.60 -0.91
CA PRO A 141 0.46 9.46 -0.11
C PRO A 141 0.29 10.94 -0.53
N PRO A 142 0.62 11.90 0.35
CA PRO A 142 0.51 13.33 0.02
C PRO A 142 1.24 13.73 -1.27
N GLU A 143 2.41 13.15 -1.53
CA GLU A 143 3.22 13.39 -2.73
C GLU A 143 2.50 12.98 -4.02
N ALA A 144 1.56 12.04 -3.92
CA ALA A 144 0.77 11.55 -5.04
C ALA A 144 -0.55 12.31 -5.21
N LEU A 145 -0.93 13.20 -4.29
CA LEU A 145 -2.07 14.07 -4.44
C LEU A 145 -1.72 15.19 -5.43
N ASP A 146 -2.70 15.67 -6.18
CA ASP A 146 -2.51 16.84 -7.02
C ASP A 146 -2.59 18.10 -6.14
N ASP A 147 -1.54 18.92 -6.18
CA ASP A 147 -1.46 20.20 -5.48
C ASP A 147 -2.15 21.33 -6.28
N SER A 148 -2.72 21.02 -7.46
CA SER A 148 -3.47 21.99 -8.27
C SER A 148 -4.71 22.50 -7.53
N GLU A 149 -5.03 23.79 -7.66
CA GLU A 149 -6.20 24.41 -7.01
C GLU A 149 -7.54 23.78 -7.43
N ASP A 150 -7.56 23.05 -8.55
CA ASP A 150 -8.72 22.38 -9.14
C ASP A 150 -8.92 20.93 -8.64
N ALA A 151 -8.01 20.39 -7.83
CA ALA A 151 -8.14 19.01 -7.33
C ALA A 151 -9.33 18.87 -6.35
N PRO A 152 -10.16 17.81 -6.48
CA PRO A 152 -11.27 17.57 -5.57
C PRO A 152 -10.74 17.39 -4.15
N ARG A 153 -11.00 18.38 -3.28
CA ARG A 153 -10.66 18.31 -1.85
C ARG A 153 -11.48 17.19 -1.21
N VAL A 154 -10.87 16.03 -1.02
CA VAL A 154 -11.47 14.95 -0.23
C VAL A 154 -11.60 15.45 1.21
N THR A 155 -12.82 15.78 1.60
CA THR A 155 -13.14 16.10 2.97
C THR A 155 -12.95 14.84 3.82
N ARG A 156 -11.75 14.66 4.38
CA ARG A 156 -11.48 13.60 5.35
C ARG A 156 -12.46 13.74 6.50
N THR A 157 -13.00 12.62 6.95
CA THR A 157 -13.94 12.64 8.06
C THR A 157 -13.21 13.03 9.35
N ALA A 158 -13.90 13.72 10.27
CA ALA A 158 -13.31 14.12 11.55
C ALA A 158 -12.62 12.97 12.34
N PRO A 159 -13.12 11.72 12.33
CA PRO A 159 -12.44 10.58 12.95
C PRO A 159 -11.08 10.24 12.31
N GLU A 160 -10.96 10.34 10.98
CA GLU A 160 -9.71 10.05 10.26
C GLU A 160 -8.65 11.11 10.54
N VAL A 161 -9.06 12.38 10.57
CA VAL A 161 -8.18 13.50 10.96
C VAL A 161 -7.69 13.32 12.40
N ALA A 162 -8.57 12.92 13.32
CA ALA A 162 -8.21 12.66 14.71
C ALA A 162 -7.26 11.46 14.86
N SER A 163 -7.46 10.38 14.07
CA SER A 163 -6.59 9.20 14.06
C SER A 163 -5.18 9.53 13.58
N LEU A 164 -5.06 10.27 12.48
CA LEU A 164 -3.78 10.73 11.94
C LEU A 164 -3.05 11.69 12.89
N GLY A 165 -3.78 12.63 13.49
CA GLY A 165 -3.23 13.52 14.52
C GLY A 165 -2.74 12.75 15.76
N GLY A 166 -3.46 11.71 16.16
CA GLY A 166 -3.08 10.81 17.25
C GLY A 166 -1.83 9.99 16.94
N GLN A 167 -1.68 9.48 15.70
CA GLN A 167 -0.49 8.76 15.25
C GLN A 167 0.72 9.68 15.18
N ALA A 168 0.58 10.87 14.57
CA ALA A 168 1.67 11.85 14.49
C ALA A 168 2.17 12.30 15.87
N LYS A 169 1.28 12.42 16.86
CA LYS A 169 1.66 12.72 18.25
C LYS A 169 2.35 11.55 18.93
N ARG A 170 1.92 10.31 18.67
CA ARG A 170 2.54 9.08 19.20
C ARG A 170 3.94 8.83 18.62
N ASP A 171 4.15 9.14 17.35
CA ASP A 171 5.45 8.94 16.69
C ASP A 171 6.49 9.97 17.12
N LYS A 172 6.05 11.14 17.63
CA LYS A 172 6.91 12.17 18.23
C LYS A 172 7.13 11.98 19.74
N ASP A 173 6.58 10.93 20.34
CA ASP A 173 6.76 10.63 21.76
C ASP A 173 8.19 10.13 22.02
N LEU A 174 8.99 10.94 22.72
CA LEU A 174 10.39 10.65 23.06
C LEU A 174 10.55 9.37 23.88
N GLN A 175 9.61 9.11 24.80
CA GLN A 175 9.63 7.92 25.65
C GLN A 175 9.32 6.67 24.81
N ARG A 176 8.38 6.77 23.86
CA ARG A 176 8.10 5.70 22.90
C ARG A 176 9.29 5.43 21.99
N ALA A 177 9.94 6.46 21.45
CA ALA A 177 11.09 6.31 20.56
C ALA A 177 12.28 5.63 21.27
N LYS A 178 12.51 5.94 22.56
CA LYS A 178 13.55 5.31 23.38
C LYS A 178 13.23 3.86 23.73
N TRP A 179 12.04 3.60 24.27
CA TRP A 179 11.77 2.33 24.96
C TRP A 179 11.06 1.27 24.13
N LEU A 180 10.26 1.66 23.12
CA LEU A 180 9.54 0.68 22.30
C LEU A 180 10.48 -0.32 21.58
N PRO A 181 11.62 0.11 20.97
CA PRO A 181 12.56 -0.83 20.36
C PRO A 181 13.21 -1.79 21.36
N VAL A 182 13.45 -1.33 22.59
CA VAL A 182 14.01 -2.16 23.67
C VAL A 182 13.01 -3.25 24.07
N VAL A 183 11.75 -2.88 24.27
CA VAL A 183 10.66 -3.82 24.59
C VAL A 183 10.47 -4.84 23.46
N GLU A 184 10.47 -4.40 22.20
CA GLU A 184 10.37 -5.29 21.03
C GLU A 184 11.50 -6.32 20.99
N LYS A 185 12.75 -5.88 21.19
CA LYS A 185 13.92 -6.75 21.21
C LYS A 185 13.84 -7.79 22.33
N ARG A 186 13.55 -7.36 23.56
CA ARG A 186 13.48 -8.27 24.72
C ARG A 186 12.34 -9.29 24.63
N LEU A 187 11.19 -8.89 24.07
CA LEU A 187 10.10 -9.81 23.77
C LEU A 187 10.47 -10.80 22.65
N ALA A 188 11.26 -10.39 21.65
CA ALA A 188 11.76 -11.30 20.62
C ALA A 188 12.77 -12.31 21.17
N GLU A 189 13.55 -11.94 22.18
CA GLU A 189 14.45 -12.83 22.93
C GLU A 189 13.70 -13.79 23.88
N GLY A 190 12.37 -13.73 23.94
CA GLY A 190 11.55 -14.63 24.76
C GLY A 190 11.49 -14.26 26.24
N ARG A 191 11.96 -13.07 26.63
CA ARG A 191 11.87 -12.61 28.03
C ARG A 191 10.41 -12.41 28.46
N LYS A 192 10.12 -12.65 29.74
CA LYS A 192 8.78 -12.46 30.28
C LYS A 192 8.50 -10.97 30.46
N ARG A 193 7.25 -10.57 30.21
CA ARG A 193 6.79 -9.17 30.36
C ARG A 193 7.11 -8.58 31.74
N SER A 194 6.96 -9.38 32.80
CA SER A 194 7.27 -8.97 34.17
C SER A 194 8.75 -8.68 34.40
N GLU A 195 9.64 -9.43 33.76
CA GLU A 195 11.10 -9.24 33.87
C GLU A 195 11.53 -7.97 33.13
N ILE A 196 10.97 -7.75 31.93
CA ILE A 196 11.22 -6.54 31.16
C ILE A 196 10.72 -5.31 31.92
N LEU A 197 9.53 -5.39 32.53
CA LEU A 197 8.98 -4.27 33.30
C LEU A 197 9.85 -3.94 34.51
N ALA A 198 10.28 -4.94 35.28
CA ALA A 198 11.15 -4.74 36.43
C ALA A 198 12.50 -4.12 36.04
N GLU A 199 13.05 -4.50 34.87
CA GLU A 199 14.28 -3.89 34.34
C GLU A 199 14.07 -2.41 33.94
N LEU A 200 12.92 -2.09 33.33
CA LEU A 200 12.59 -0.74 32.92
C LEU A 200 12.33 0.19 34.12
N GLU A 201 11.65 -0.30 35.16
CA GLU A 201 11.32 0.47 36.37
C GLU A 201 12.55 0.90 37.18
N MET A 202 13.74 0.38 36.87
CA MET A 202 15.00 0.84 37.47
C MET A 202 15.54 2.15 36.85
N GLU A 203 14.94 2.63 35.77
CA GLU A 203 15.38 3.82 35.03
C GLU A 203 14.42 5.00 35.27
N ASP A 204 14.98 6.20 35.44
CA ASP A 204 14.21 7.40 35.87
C ASP A 204 13.14 7.86 34.86
N ASP A 205 13.27 7.48 33.58
CA ASP A 205 12.33 7.83 32.51
C ASP A 205 11.55 6.61 31.98
N ALA A 206 11.37 5.60 32.83
CA ALA A 206 10.59 4.40 32.53
C ALA A 206 9.16 4.73 32.07
N PRO A 207 8.62 4.03 31.05
CA PRO A 207 7.23 4.19 30.65
C PRO A 207 6.29 3.71 31.77
N PRO A 208 5.12 4.35 31.97
CA PRO A 208 4.10 3.85 32.88
C PRO A 208 3.73 2.40 32.54
N GLN A 209 3.41 1.59 33.56
CA GLN A 209 3.04 0.18 33.37
C GLN A 209 1.95 -0.01 32.32
N SER A 210 0.92 0.84 32.33
CA SER A 210 -0.18 0.82 31.35
C SER A 210 0.31 1.03 29.91
N THR A 211 1.27 1.94 29.70
CA THR A 211 1.92 2.19 28.41
C THR A 211 2.75 0.99 27.97
N PHE A 212 3.55 0.40 28.87
CA PHE A 212 4.35 -0.80 28.61
C PHE A 212 3.46 -2.00 28.19
N TYR A 213 2.41 -2.29 28.94
CA TYR A 213 1.49 -3.39 28.60
C TYR A 213 0.72 -3.10 27.30
N GLY A 214 0.37 -1.84 27.04
CA GLY A 214 -0.19 -1.41 25.76
C GLY A 214 0.74 -1.71 24.59
N TRP A 215 2.04 -1.44 24.72
CA TRP A 215 3.04 -1.79 23.71
C TRP A 215 3.17 -3.30 23.53
N CYS A 216 3.25 -4.06 24.62
CA CYS A 216 3.32 -5.52 24.57
C CYS A 216 2.12 -6.15 23.82
N ALA A 217 0.93 -5.59 23.99
CA ALA A 217 -0.27 -6.01 23.27
C ALA A 217 -0.18 -5.70 21.77
N GLN A 218 0.25 -4.48 21.41
CA GLN A 218 0.46 -4.06 20.01
C GLN A 218 1.51 -4.91 19.28
N ILE A 219 2.60 -5.27 19.97
CA ILE A 219 3.67 -6.09 19.40
C ILE A 219 3.16 -7.53 19.17
N LYS A 220 2.37 -8.06 20.11
CA LYS A 220 1.78 -9.40 19.97
C LYS A 220 0.74 -9.46 18.86
N SER A 221 -0.12 -8.45 18.71
CA SER A 221 -1.10 -8.42 17.63
C SER A 221 -0.43 -8.35 16.25
N ARG A 222 0.69 -7.62 16.12
CA ARG A 222 1.50 -7.62 14.90
C ARG A 222 2.12 -8.98 14.55
N LYS A 223 2.49 -9.79 15.54
CA LYS A 223 3.08 -11.12 15.33
C LYS A 223 2.06 -12.23 15.11
N GLY A 224 0.82 -12.07 15.60
CA GLY A 224 -0.26 -13.05 15.43
C GLY A 224 -1.04 -12.93 14.12
N SER A 225 -0.72 -11.92 13.29
CA SER A 225 -1.31 -11.70 11.97
C SER A 225 -0.36 -12.01 10.81
N ASN A 226 0.75 -12.70 11.10
CA ASN A 226 1.66 -13.33 10.14
C ASN A 226 1.62 -14.85 10.32
#